data_AF-A0A2Z4GFG0-F1
#
_entry.id   AF-A0A2Z4GFG0-F1
#
_cell.length_a   1.000
_cell.length_b   1.000
_cell.length_c   1.000
_cell.angle_alpha   90.00
_cell.angle_beta   90.00
_cell.angle_gamma   90.00
#
_symmetry.space_group_name_H-M   'P 1'
#
loop_
_entity.id
_entity.type
_entity.pdbx_description
1 polymer ?
#
loop_
_entity_poly.entity_id
_entity_poly.type
_entity_poly.pdbx_seq_one_letter_code
_entity_poly.pdbx_strand_id
1 'polypeptide(L)'
;MKKVFLVFGLLILGLSAQSQSLDGLLDNVMSLQKKGDNAGLSSAISQLSSGIETEANDTGGDFKAGLLSQAANLSKLAPLASSGMVKEGPLKKIINTVKLMLGANRIGNMLGGGSGLIGKAAALKSGLSLMQGGSSILGSKSGGLNDLIGGAMGNVNKLDGGGLAAKAAEKALPSQLGGILSMAKGIL
;
A
#
# COMPACT_ATOMS: atom_id res chain seq x y z
N MET A 1 62.76 11.85 10.70
CA MET A 1 61.75 10.76 10.74
C MET A 1 60.96 10.96 12.03
N LYS A 2 59.64 11.02 12.15
CA LYS A 2 58.50 10.57 11.35
C LYS A 2 57.34 11.57 11.49
N LYS A 3 56.56 11.73 10.43
CA LYS A 3 55.30 12.48 10.36
C LYS A 3 54.24 11.71 11.16
N VAL A 4 53.43 12.40 11.97
CA VAL A 4 52.11 11.87 12.40
C VAL A 4 51.08 12.96 12.18
N PHE A 5 50.42 12.87 11.03
CA PHE A 5 49.18 13.55 10.70
C PHE A 5 48.07 12.86 11.52
N LEU A 6 47.44 13.58 12.45
CA LEU A 6 46.23 13.11 13.13
C LEU A 6 45.04 13.66 12.34
N VAL A 7 44.46 12.78 11.53
CA VAL A 7 43.31 13.05 10.66
C VAL A 7 42.07 13.24 11.52
N PHE A 8 41.56 14.46 11.44
CA PHE A 8 40.18 14.87 11.72
C PHE A 8 39.27 14.20 10.67
N GLY A 9 38.22 13.49 11.07
CA GLY A 9 37.26 13.02 10.07
C GLY A 9 36.21 12.01 10.50
N LEU A 10 34.97 12.47 10.43
CA LEU A 10 33.73 11.70 10.26
C LEU A 10 33.21 10.92 11.48
N LEU A 11 32.49 11.66 12.33
CA LEU A 11 31.31 11.19 13.02
C LEU A 11 30.33 10.62 11.97
N ILE A 12 30.28 9.29 11.82
CA ILE A 12 29.29 8.61 10.99
C ILE A 12 27.96 8.73 11.73
N LEU A 13 27.14 9.71 11.33
CA LEU A 13 25.73 9.72 11.65
C LEU A 13 25.12 8.45 11.05
N GLY A 14 24.83 7.49 11.92
CA GLY A 14 23.99 6.34 11.60
C GLY A 14 22.61 6.84 11.21
N LEU A 15 22.40 7.06 9.91
CA LEU A 15 21.06 7.03 9.33
C LEU A 15 20.60 5.59 9.47
N SER A 16 19.77 5.33 10.48
CA SER A 16 18.96 4.13 10.53
C SER A 16 18.04 4.16 9.31
N ALA A 17 18.45 3.47 8.24
CA ALA A 17 17.56 3.09 7.15
C ALA A 17 16.54 2.10 7.73
N GLN A 18 15.55 2.65 8.42
CA GLN A 18 14.39 1.91 8.85
C GLN A 18 13.70 1.51 7.55
N SER A 19 13.81 0.23 7.17
CA SER A 19 13.17 -0.34 5.99
C SER A 19 11.66 -0.09 6.12
N GLN A 20 11.20 1.02 5.54
CA GLN A 20 9.83 1.46 5.65
C GLN A 20 9.00 0.56 4.74
N SER A 21 7.95 -0.06 5.30
CA SER A 21 7.03 -0.85 4.50
C SER A 21 6.36 0.02 3.44
N LEU A 22 5.92 -0.60 2.34
CA LEU A 22 5.21 0.11 1.28
C LEU A 22 3.98 0.87 1.80
N ASP A 23 3.25 0.27 2.75
CA ASP A 23 2.13 0.86 3.48
C ASP A 23 2.57 2.12 4.23
N GLY A 24 3.72 2.06 4.92
CA GLY A 24 4.31 3.21 5.59
C GLY A 24 4.77 4.31 4.63
N LEU A 25 5.23 3.97 3.42
CA LEU A 25 5.62 4.95 2.40
C LEU A 25 4.39 5.72 1.87
N LEU A 26 3.26 5.04 1.65
CA LEU A 26 2.00 5.65 1.22
C LEU A 26 1.54 6.75 2.21
N ASP A 27 1.66 6.50 3.51
CA ASP A 27 1.29 7.46 4.55
C ASP A 27 2.33 8.58 4.69
N ASN A 28 3.61 8.26 4.53
CA ASN A 28 4.69 9.24 4.62
C ASN A 28 4.64 10.29 3.51
N VAL A 29 4.35 9.89 2.26
CA VAL A 29 4.17 10.81 1.14
C VAL A 29 3.10 11.88 1.46
N MET A 30 1.96 11.46 2.02
CA MET A 30 0.89 12.39 2.40
C MET A 30 1.29 13.28 3.59
N SER A 31 2.07 12.75 4.53
CA SER A 31 2.59 13.50 5.67
C SER A 31 3.55 14.61 5.22
N LEU A 32 4.48 14.29 4.32
CA LEU A 32 5.47 15.23 3.77
C LEU A 32 4.81 16.31 2.92
N GLN A 33 3.80 15.95 2.11
CA GLN A 33 2.98 16.90 1.36
C GLN A 33 2.32 17.91 2.30
N LYS A 34 1.72 17.45 3.41
CA LYS A 34 1.06 18.33 4.38
C LYS A 34 2.05 19.26 5.11
N LYS A 35 3.27 18.78 5.34
CA LYS A 35 4.35 19.56 5.96
C LYS A 35 4.99 20.57 5.01
N GLY A 36 4.73 20.47 3.70
CA GLY A 36 5.42 21.27 2.68
C GLY A 36 6.90 20.90 2.53
N ASP A 37 7.30 19.70 2.96
CA ASP A 37 8.68 19.22 2.81
C ASP A 37 8.89 18.67 1.40
N ASN A 38 9.20 19.59 0.48
CA ASN A 38 9.35 19.31 -0.95
C ASN A 38 10.48 18.33 -1.26
N ALA A 39 11.61 18.44 -0.56
CA ALA A 39 12.77 17.56 -0.75
C ALA A 39 12.48 16.15 -0.22
N GLY A 40 11.94 16.05 0.99
CA GLY A 40 11.49 14.79 1.56
C GLY A 40 10.40 14.13 0.71
N LEU A 41 9.43 14.91 0.24
CA LEU A 41 8.34 14.46 -0.62
C LEU A 41 8.85 13.85 -1.93
N SER A 42 9.78 14.52 -2.61
CA SER A 42 10.38 14.00 -3.85
C SER A 42 11.06 12.65 -3.66
N SER A 43 11.86 12.52 -2.59
CA SER A 43 12.50 11.26 -2.21
C SER A 43 11.47 10.18 -1.89
N ALA A 44 10.46 10.49 -1.09
CA ALA A 44 9.41 9.55 -0.70
C ALA A 44 8.57 9.09 -1.89
N ILE A 45 8.23 9.98 -2.84
CA ILE A 45 7.52 9.64 -4.08
C ILE A 45 8.36 8.69 -4.94
N SER A 46 9.67 8.92 -5.04
CA SER A 46 10.59 8.07 -5.80
C SER A 46 10.69 6.67 -5.20
N GLN A 47 10.85 6.58 -3.88
CA GLN A 47 10.86 5.31 -3.15
C GLN A 47 9.53 4.56 -3.29
N LEU A 48 8.42 5.28 -3.16
CA LEU A 48 7.09 4.71 -3.33
C LEU A 48 6.87 4.17 -4.74
N SER A 49 7.27 4.91 -5.78
CA SER A 49 7.19 4.46 -7.17
C SER A 49 7.93 3.14 -7.39
N SER A 50 9.20 3.08 -6.96
CA SER A 50 10.02 1.88 -7.07
C SER A 50 9.47 0.70 -6.26
N GLY A 51 8.97 0.97 -5.04
CA GLY A 51 8.33 -0.04 -4.21
C GLY A 51 7.05 -0.62 -4.84
N ILE A 52 6.22 0.21 -5.48
CA ILE A 52 5.04 -0.24 -6.21
C ILE A 52 5.44 -1.05 -7.45
N GLU A 53 6.45 -0.61 -8.20
CA GLU A 53 6.97 -1.36 -9.36
C GLU A 53 7.48 -2.74 -8.96
N THR A 54 8.23 -2.82 -7.86
CA THR A 54 8.76 -4.07 -7.33
C THR A 54 7.62 -5.00 -6.93
N GLU A 55 6.71 -4.54 -6.06
CA GLU A 55 5.55 -5.34 -5.63
C GLU A 55 4.70 -5.82 -6.82
N ALA A 56 4.39 -4.94 -7.77
CA ALA A 56 3.56 -5.28 -8.93
C ALA A 56 4.24 -6.33 -9.84
N ASN A 57 5.57 -6.29 -9.95
CA ASN A 57 6.33 -7.26 -10.72
C ASN A 57 6.46 -8.61 -10.02
N ASP A 58 6.72 -8.60 -8.71
CA ASP A 58 6.92 -9.79 -7.90
C ASP A 58 5.61 -10.57 -7.68
N THR A 59 4.52 -9.85 -7.43
CA THR A 59 3.24 -10.45 -7.05
C THR A 59 2.31 -10.73 -8.22
N GLY A 60 2.50 -10.06 -9.37
CA GLY A 60 1.63 -10.21 -10.53
C GLY A 60 0.18 -9.78 -10.24
N GLY A 61 -0.78 -10.48 -10.83
CA GLY A 61 -2.21 -10.29 -10.56
C GLY A 61 -2.91 -9.28 -11.46
N ASP A 62 -4.23 -9.21 -11.32
CA ASP A 62 -5.12 -8.42 -12.18
C ASP A 62 -4.86 -6.90 -12.12
N PHE A 63 -4.31 -6.42 -11.00
CA PHE A 63 -4.05 -5.00 -10.80
C PHE A 63 -2.61 -4.59 -11.15
N LYS A 64 -1.76 -5.51 -11.62
CA LYS A 64 -0.35 -5.24 -11.97
C LYS A 64 -0.22 -4.04 -12.92
N ALA A 65 -0.94 -4.06 -14.04
CA ALA A 65 -0.82 -3.01 -15.05
C ALA A 65 -1.24 -1.63 -14.48
N GLY A 66 -2.31 -1.60 -13.68
CA GLY A 66 -2.76 -0.39 -12.99
C GLY A 66 -1.75 0.13 -11.97
N LEU A 67 -1.14 -0.77 -11.19
CA LEU A 67 -0.08 -0.42 -10.23
C LEU A 67 1.15 0.16 -10.94
N LEU A 68 1.63 -0.48 -12.01
CA LEU A 68 2.75 0.01 -12.81
C LEU A 68 2.46 1.38 -13.43
N SER A 69 1.23 1.60 -13.90
CA SER A 69 0.80 2.90 -14.41
C SER A 69 0.85 3.99 -13.33
N GLN A 70 0.39 3.71 -12.11
CA GLN A 70 0.47 4.68 -11.03
C GLN A 70 1.90 4.91 -10.54
N ALA A 71 2.74 3.89 -10.53
CA ALA A 71 4.16 4.08 -10.24
C ALA A 71 4.80 5.03 -11.26
N ALA A 72 4.60 4.80 -12.56
CA ALA A 72 5.08 5.71 -13.60
C ALA A 72 4.55 7.15 -13.42
N ASN A 73 3.30 7.32 -12.99
CA ASN A 73 2.74 8.64 -12.67
C ASN A 73 3.43 9.28 -11.45
N LEU A 74 3.68 8.52 -10.39
CA LEU A 74 4.41 8.98 -9.21
C LEU A 74 5.85 9.38 -9.55
N SER A 75 6.56 8.56 -10.33
CA SER A 75 7.91 8.86 -10.81
C SER A 75 7.98 10.23 -11.52
N LYS A 76 6.98 10.55 -12.34
CA LYS A 76 6.86 11.87 -13.01
C LYS A 76 6.58 13.03 -12.05
N LEU A 77 5.97 12.76 -10.90
CA LEU A 77 5.69 13.77 -9.87
C LEU A 77 6.90 14.06 -8.99
N ALA A 78 7.84 13.12 -8.83
CA ALA A 78 9.04 13.32 -8.00
C ALA A 78 9.82 14.60 -8.35
N PRO A 79 10.20 14.89 -9.62
CA PRO A 79 10.91 16.13 -9.93
C PRO A 79 10.06 17.39 -9.65
N LEU A 80 8.74 17.29 -9.82
CA LEU A 80 7.81 18.39 -9.53
C LEU A 80 7.67 18.63 -8.03
N ALA A 81 7.80 17.58 -7.21
CA ALA A 81 7.75 17.69 -5.76
C ALA A 81 8.94 18.50 -5.24
N SER A 82 10.14 18.29 -5.79
CA SER A 82 11.32 19.09 -5.45
C SER A 82 11.12 20.59 -5.73
N SER A 83 10.32 20.94 -6.75
CA SER A 83 9.97 22.32 -7.08
C SER A 83 8.72 22.84 -6.37
N GLY A 84 8.12 22.06 -5.46
CA GLY A 84 6.90 22.43 -4.74
C GLY A 84 5.65 22.53 -5.62
N MET A 85 5.69 21.95 -6.82
CA MET A 85 4.60 22.03 -7.80
C MET A 85 3.56 20.91 -7.66
N VAL A 86 3.80 19.93 -6.79
CA VAL A 86 2.86 18.84 -6.54
C VAL A 86 1.69 19.33 -5.68
N LYS A 87 0.49 19.24 -6.26
CA LYS A 87 -0.76 19.59 -5.59
C LYS A 87 -1.28 18.41 -4.78
N GLU A 88 -1.77 18.70 -3.57
CA GLU A 88 -2.29 17.67 -2.64
C GLU A 88 -3.44 16.87 -3.25
N GLY A 89 -4.39 17.51 -3.92
CA GLY A 89 -5.57 16.82 -4.49
C GLY A 89 -5.21 15.71 -5.49
N PRO A 90 -4.46 16.01 -6.57
CA PRO A 90 -3.97 15.01 -7.52
C PRO A 90 -3.10 13.93 -6.86
N LEU A 91 -2.18 14.30 -5.96
CA LEU A 91 -1.34 13.34 -5.26
C LEU A 91 -2.18 12.38 -4.41
N LYS A 92 -3.10 12.92 -3.61
CA LYS A 92 -4.02 12.14 -2.77
C LYS A 92 -4.86 11.17 -3.60
N LYS A 93 -5.32 11.60 -4.78
CA LYS A 93 -6.06 10.72 -5.70
C LYS A 93 -5.20 9.54 -6.15
N ILE A 94 -3.95 9.78 -6.55
CA ILE A 94 -3.00 8.72 -6.94
C ILE A 94 -2.75 7.78 -5.76
N ILE A 95 -2.40 8.31 -4.58
CA ILE A 95 -2.12 7.52 -3.37
C ILE A 95 -3.32 6.65 -2.99
N ASN A 96 -4.53 7.20 -3.01
CA ASN A 96 -5.74 6.42 -2.68
C ASN A 96 -6.04 5.35 -3.75
N THR A 97 -5.78 5.64 -5.02
CA THR A 97 -5.92 4.65 -6.10
C THR A 97 -4.91 3.51 -5.90
N VAL A 98 -3.65 3.83 -5.59
CA VAL A 98 -2.62 2.84 -5.25
C VAL A 98 -3.04 2.00 -4.05
N LYS A 99 -3.51 2.62 -2.95
CA LYS A 99 -4.01 1.91 -1.77
C LYS A 99 -5.10 0.89 -2.14
N LEU A 100 -6.07 1.31 -2.96
CA LEU A 100 -7.15 0.44 -3.41
C LEU A 100 -6.62 -0.73 -4.25
N MET A 101 -5.80 -0.45 -5.26
CA MET A 101 -5.22 -1.47 -6.14
C MET A 101 -4.28 -2.43 -5.41
N LEU A 102 -3.41 -1.91 -4.55
CA LEU A 102 -2.43 -2.70 -3.80
C LEU A 102 -3.13 -3.64 -2.83
N GLY A 103 -4.12 -3.13 -2.08
CA GLY A 103 -4.94 -3.95 -1.19
C GLY A 103 -5.70 -5.03 -1.96
N ALA A 104 -6.31 -4.68 -3.08
CA ALA A 104 -7.01 -5.64 -3.95
C ALA A 104 -6.04 -6.68 -4.54
N ASN A 105 -4.86 -6.28 -5.00
CA ASN A 105 -3.87 -7.19 -5.57
C ASN A 105 -3.39 -8.23 -4.55
N ARG A 106 -3.04 -7.78 -3.33
CA ARG A 106 -2.65 -8.65 -2.23
C ARG A 106 -3.73 -9.66 -1.86
N ILE A 107 -5.00 -9.20 -1.77
CA ILE A 107 -6.14 -10.08 -1.52
C ILE A 107 -6.34 -11.08 -2.66
N GLY A 108 -6.27 -10.63 -3.91
CA GLY A 108 -6.38 -11.48 -5.10
C GLY A 108 -5.32 -12.59 -5.12
N ASN A 109 -4.06 -12.23 -4.83
CA ASN A 109 -2.97 -13.19 -4.80
C ASN A 109 -3.10 -14.19 -3.65
N MET A 110 -3.61 -13.78 -2.49
CA MET A 110 -3.92 -14.70 -1.39
C MET A 110 -5.04 -15.69 -1.75
N LEU A 111 -6.07 -15.24 -2.46
CA LEU A 111 -7.16 -16.12 -2.91
C LEU A 111 -6.72 -17.06 -4.04
N GLY A 112 -5.87 -16.59 -4.95
CA GLY A 112 -5.36 -17.37 -6.08
C GLY A 112 -4.29 -18.40 -5.70
N GLY A 113 -3.63 -18.25 -4.55
CA GLY A 113 -2.50 -19.08 -4.12
C GLY A 113 -2.82 -20.49 -3.62
N GLY A 114 -4.08 -20.93 -3.66
CA GLY A 114 -4.52 -22.32 -3.39
C GLY A 114 -4.36 -22.84 -1.94
N SER A 115 -3.55 -22.16 -1.12
CA SER A 115 -3.43 -22.43 0.32
C SER A 115 -4.54 -21.69 1.05
N GLY A 116 -5.26 -22.37 1.96
CA GLY A 116 -6.36 -21.79 2.74
C GLY A 116 -6.01 -20.47 3.44
N LEU A 117 -7.04 -19.77 3.93
CA LEU A 117 -6.87 -18.43 4.49
C LEU A 117 -6.35 -18.44 5.95
N ILE A 118 -6.36 -19.60 6.60
CA ILE A 118 -5.85 -19.78 7.96
C ILE A 118 -4.36 -19.37 8.01
N GLY A 119 -4.01 -18.54 8.99
CA GLY A 119 -2.67 -17.95 9.13
C GLY A 119 -2.42 -16.71 8.25
N LYS A 120 -3.38 -16.31 7.40
CA LYS A 120 -3.27 -15.10 6.56
C LYS A 120 -4.05 -13.89 7.09
N ALA A 121 -4.57 -13.96 8.32
CA ALA A 121 -5.45 -12.94 8.89
C ALA A 121 -4.80 -11.54 8.92
N ALA A 122 -3.53 -11.44 9.32
CA ALA A 122 -2.81 -10.17 9.33
C ALA A 122 -2.65 -9.56 7.92
N ALA A 123 -2.31 -10.38 6.93
CA ALA A 123 -2.17 -9.95 5.54
C ALA A 123 -3.53 -9.53 4.94
N LEU A 124 -4.61 -10.26 5.26
CA LEU A 124 -5.97 -9.90 4.88
C LEU A 124 -6.42 -8.58 5.52
N LYS A 125 -6.12 -8.38 6.81
CA LYS A 125 -6.40 -7.10 7.51
C LYS A 125 -5.67 -5.95 6.82
N SER A 126 -4.37 -6.08 6.55
CA SER A 126 -3.59 -5.06 5.84
C SER A 126 -4.19 -4.76 4.46
N GLY A 127 -4.49 -5.77 3.65
CA GLY A 127 -5.09 -5.59 2.33
C GLY A 127 -6.44 -4.88 2.39
N LEU A 128 -7.32 -5.30 3.31
CA LEU A 128 -8.64 -4.69 3.49
C LEU A 128 -8.55 -3.25 4.01
N SER A 129 -7.63 -2.96 4.94
CA SER A 129 -7.40 -1.61 5.45
C SER A 129 -6.84 -0.68 4.36
N LEU A 130 -5.96 -1.17 3.49
CA LEU A 130 -5.51 -0.42 2.32
C LEU A 130 -6.68 -0.12 1.38
N MET A 131 -7.53 -1.10 1.08
CA MET A 131 -8.72 -0.87 0.26
C MET A 131 -9.68 0.15 0.88
N GLN A 132 -9.90 0.08 2.19
CA GLN A 132 -10.74 1.05 2.91
C GLN A 132 -10.13 2.46 2.89
N GLY A 133 -8.81 2.58 3.05
CA GLY A 133 -8.12 3.88 2.93
C GLY A 133 -8.18 4.45 1.51
N GLY A 134 -8.22 3.58 0.50
CA GLY A 134 -8.34 3.95 -0.91
C GLY A 134 -9.77 4.26 -1.36
N SER A 135 -10.79 3.70 -0.72
CA SER A 135 -12.19 3.68 -1.22
C SER A 135 -12.82 5.07 -1.44
N SER A 136 -12.28 6.11 -0.80
CA SER A 136 -12.71 7.49 -1.01
C SER A 136 -12.65 7.96 -2.47
N ILE A 137 -11.82 7.36 -3.33
CA ILE A 137 -11.80 7.71 -4.77
C ILE A 137 -13.09 7.32 -5.49
N LEU A 138 -13.90 6.45 -4.90
CA LEU A 138 -15.12 5.89 -5.50
C LEU A 138 -16.34 6.78 -5.27
N GLY A 139 -16.19 7.88 -4.51
CA GLY A 139 -17.29 8.80 -4.18
C GLY A 139 -18.47 8.06 -3.57
N SER A 140 -19.67 8.23 -4.14
CA SER A 140 -20.91 7.61 -3.65
C SER A 140 -20.87 6.07 -3.64
N LYS A 141 -20.02 5.42 -4.43
CA LYS A 141 -19.84 3.95 -4.44
C LYS A 141 -18.97 3.45 -3.28
N SER A 142 -18.33 4.35 -2.54
CA SER A 142 -17.48 4.00 -1.39
C SER A 142 -18.25 3.31 -0.27
N GLY A 143 -19.53 3.64 -0.06
CA GLY A 143 -20.34 3.06 1.02
C GLY A 143 -20.46 1.54 0.89
N GLY A 144 -20.95 1.07 -0.27
CA GLY A 144 -21.12 -0.37 -0.49
C GLY A 144 -19.80 -1.16 -0.44
N LEU A 145 -18.70 -0.58 -0.91
CA LEU A 145 -17.38 -1.22 -0.78
C LEU A 145 -16.94 -1.30 0.70
N ASN A 146 -17.12 -0.21 1.45
CA ASN A 146 -16.73 -0.17 2.86
C ASN A 146 -17.56 -1.14 3.71
N ASP A 147 -18.84 -1.33 3.39
CA ASP A 147 -19.71 -2.30 4.07
C ASP A 147 -19.25 -3.73 3.82
N LEU A 148 -18.92 -4.06 2.56
CA LEU A 148 -18.34 -5.36 2.20
C LEU A 148 -17.01 -5.59 2.91
N ILE A 149 -16.13 -4.58 2.91
CA ILE A 149 -14.85 -4.64 3.61
C ILE A 149 -15.05 -4.84 5.12
N GLY A 150 -15.99 -4.11 5.75
CA GLY A 150 -16.31 -4.27 7.17
C GLY A 150 -16.80 -5.68 7.51
N GLY A 151 -17.68 -6.24 6.67
CA GLY A 151 -18.14 -7.62 6.81
C GLY A 151 -17.01 -8.64 6.66
N ALA A 152 -16.11 -8.43 5.69
CA ALA A 152 -14.93 -9.27 5.52
C ALA A 152 -13.97 -9.15 6.71
N MET A 153 -13.66 -7.94 7.18
CA MET A 153 -12.83 -7.71 8.37
C MET A 153 -13.38 -8.43 9.61
N GLY A 154 -14.70 -8.42 9.80
CA GLY A 154 -15.35 -9.15 10.87
C GLY A 154 -15.09 -10.66 10.82
N ASN A 155 -15.06 -11.25 9.62
CA ASN A 155 -14.72 -12.66 9.44
C ASN A 155 -13.21 -12.91 9.53
N VAL A 156 -12.36 -11.99 9.08
CA VAL A 156 -10.90 -12.08 9.28
C VAL A 156 -10.56 -12.07 10.78
N ASN A 157 -11.26 -11.29 11.60
CA ASN A 157 -11.09 -11.32 13.05
C ASN A 157 -11.44 -12.69 13.65
N LYS A 158 -12.48 -13.35 13.14
CA LYS A 158 -12.85 -14.72 13.57
C LYS A 158 -11.86 -15.77 13.09
N LEU A 159 -11.27 -15.58 11.91
CA LEU A 159 -10.23 -16.45 11.34
C LEU A 159 -8.98 -16.48 12.23
N ASP A 160 -8.62 -15.33 12.80
CA ASP A 160 -7.50 -15.14 13.73
C ASP A 160 -7.72 -15.87 15.08
N GLY A 161 -8.98 -16.00 15.50
CA GLY A 161 -9.37 -16.59 16.79
C GLY A 161 -9.38 -18.12 16.86
N GLY A 162 -9.17 -18.82 15.74
CA GLY A 162 -9.17 -20.28 15.68
C GLY A 162 -10.54 -20.96 15.92
N GLY A 163 -10.54 -22.29 16.01
CA GLY A 163 -11.72 -23.10 16.33
C GLY A 163 -12.81 -23.14 15.26
N LEU A 164 -14.06 -23.44 15.67
CA LEU A 164 -15.21 -23.60 14.76
C LEU A 164 -15.57 -22.28 14.05
N ALA A 165 -15.43 -21.15 14.74
CA ALA A 165 -15.66 -19.83 14.16
C ALA A 165 -14.66 -19.52 13.03
N ALA A 166 -13.37 -19.88 13.20
CA ALA A 166 -12.37 -19.71 12.15
C ALA A 166 -12.68 -20.57 10.92
N LYS A 167 -13.12 -21.83 11.09
CA LYS A 167 -13.52 -22.68 9.95
C LYS A 167 -14.71 -22.12 9.18
N ALA A 168 -15.71 -21.58 9.89
CA ALA A 168 -16.84 -20.93 9.24
C ALA A 168 -16.41 -19.66 8.49
N ALA A 169 -15.54 -18.85 9.10
CA ALA A 169 -14.97 -17.66 8.45
C ALA A 169 -14.13 -18.02 7.22
N GLU A 170 -13.30 -19.06 7.30
CA GLU A 170 -12.50 -19.57 6.18
C GLU A 170 -13.38 -19.98 4.99
N LYS A 171 -14.57 -20.53 5.24
CA LYS A 171 -15.52 -20.88 4.18
C LYS A 171 -16.23 -19.66 3.56
N ALA A 172 -16.52 -18.63 4.36
CA ALA A 172 -17.26 -17.45 3.90
C ALA A 172 -16.36 -16.40 3.23
N LEU A 173 -15.14 -16.23 3.72
CA LEU A 173 -14.20 -15.19 3.28
C LEU A 173 -13.90 -15.21 1.78
N PRO A 174 -13.64 -16.36 1.13
CA PRO A 174 -13.33 -16.38 -0.30
C PRO A 174 -14.42 -15.72 -1.15
N SER A 175 -15.70 -15.96 -0.84
CA SER A 175 -16.82 -15.35 -1.56
C SER A 175 -16.92 -13.85 -1.30
N GLN A 176 -16.71 -13.40 -0.06
CA GLN A 176 -16.74 -11.97 0.28
C GLN A 176 -15.60 -11.22 -0.38
N LEU A 177 -14.38 -11.77 -0.28
CA LEU A 177 -13.19 -11.21 -0.90
C LEU A 177 -13.32 -11.20 -2.42
N GLY A 178 -13.87 -12.26 -3.03
CA GLY A 178 -14.19 -12.29 -4.47
C GLY A 178 -15.18 -11.19 -4.90
N GLY A 179 -16.20 -10.92 -4.08
CA GLY A 179 -17.13 -9.81 -4.31
C GLY A 179 -16.45 -8.44 -4.23
N ILE A 180 -15.61 -8.24 -3.20
CA ILE A 180 -14.81 -7.01 -3.02
C ILE A 180 -13.88 -6.79 -4.22
N LEU A 181 -13.17 -7.83 -4.66
CA LEU A 181 -12.27 -7.77 -5.82
C LEU A 181 -13.03 -7.47 -7.11
N SER A 182 -14.18 -8.11 -7.33
CA SER A 182 -15.01 -7.85 -8.51
C SER A 182 -15.50 -6.41 -8.55
N MET A 183 -15.90 -5.86 -7.39
CA MET A 183 -16.29 -4.46 -7.28
C MET A 183 -15.09 -3.53 -7.55
N ALA A 184 -13.91 -3.82 -7.00
CA ALA A 184 -12.70 -3.04 -7.25
C ALA A 184 -12.32 -3.05 -8.74
N LYS A 185 -12.35 -4.21 -9.39
CA LYS A 185 -12.10 -4.36 -10.84
C LYS A 185 -13.13 -3.64 -11.70
N GLY A 186 -14.40 -3.62 -11.29
CA GLY A 186 -15.46 -2.95 -12.03
C GLY A 186 -15.40 -1.42 -11.96
N ILE A 187 -14.57 -0.86 -11.07
CA ILE A 187 -14.47 0.59 -10.87
C ILE A 187 -13.12 1.16 -11.34
N LEU A 188 -12.05 0.37 -11.26
CA LEU A 188 -10.68 0.74 -11.67
C LEU A 188 -10.44 0.43 -13.15
#